data_AF-A0A350LW53-F1
#
_entry.id   AF-A0A350LW53-F1
#
_cell.length_a   1.000
_cell.length_b   1.000
_cell.length_c   1.000
_cell.angle_alpha   90.00
_cell.angle_beta   90.00
_cell.angle_gamma   90.00
#
_symmetry.space_group_name_H-M   'P 1'
#
loop_
_entity.id
_entity.type
_entity.pdbx_description
1 polymer ?
#
loop_
_entity_poly.entity_id
_entity_poly.type
_entity_poly.pdbx_seq_one_letter_code
_entity_poly.pdbx_strand_id
1 'polypeptide(L)'
;APQAAGPLDSGPARLGAVRPDWDARRYARAFDTVHGLIGAGDIYQANLTFPLNLEASGTPQALYAALRAVQPVRFGALIEAEGLPAILSRSPELFFRTDAEGTIETRPMKGTQPRSDDPAEDARRRYFLQSDEKNRAENLMIVDLL
;
A
#
# COMPACT_ATOMS: atom_id res chain seq x y z
N ALA A 1 22.97 4.17 1.57
CA ALA A 1 21.83 4.19 2.50
C ALA A 1 20.82 5.21 2.01
N PRO A 2 19.50 4.98 2.19
CA PRO A 2 18.50 6.00 1.89
C PRO A 2 18.80 7.25 2.72
N GLN A 3 18.80 8.41 2.06
CA GLN A 3 19.04 9.70 2.71
C GLN A 3 17.70 10.38 3.00
N ALA A 4 17.65 11.19 4.06
CA ALA A 4 16.51 12.08 4.25
C ALA A 4 16.39 12.96 2.99
N ALA A 5 15.21 12.95 2.36
CA ALA A 5 15.00 13.78 1.19
C ALA A 5 15.20 15.25 1.58
N GLY A 6 16.00 15.97 0.80
CA GLY A 6 16.05 17.43 0.87
C GLY A 6 14.70 18.06 0.49
N PRO A 7 14.64 19.40 0.38
CA PRO A 7 13.49 20.06 -0.22
C PRO A 7 13.16 19.42 -1.57
N LEU A 8 11.91 19.03 -1.77
CA LEU A 8 11.46 18.52 -3.07
C LEU A 8 11.17 19.70 -3.98
N ASP A 9 11.65 19.63 -5.22
CA ASP A 9 11.29 20.64 -6.22
C ASP A 9 9.79 20.55 -6.52
N SER A 10 9.07 21.60 -6.16
CA SER A 10 7.65 21.76 -6.48
C SER A 10 7.48 22.33 -7.88
N GLY A 11 6.48 21.83 -8.61
CA GLY A 11 6.15 22.33 -9.94
C GLY A 11 4.80 21.80 -10.41
N PRO A 12 4.33 22.19 -11.61
CA PRO A 12 3.11 21.64 -12.18
C PRO A 12 3.28 20.14 -12.39
N ALA A 13 2.40 19.37 -11.75
CA ALA A 13 2.36 17.92 -11.86
C ALA A 13 0.91 17.47 -12.08
N ARG A 14 0.71 16.51 -12.99
CA ARG A 14 -0.63 15.97 -13.29
C ARG A 14 -0.55 14.48 -13.56
N LEU A 15 -1.57 13.77 -13.06
CA LEU A 15 -1.88 12.41 -13.45
C LEU A 15 -3.11 12.45 -14.35
N GLY A 16 -3.04 11.76 -15.48
CA GLY A 16 -4.14 11.59 -16.42
C GLY A 16 -5.15 10.55 -15.96
N ALA A 17 -6.05 10.16 -16.86
CA ALA A 17 -7.04 9.14 -16.59
C ALA A 17 -6.37 7.78 -16.32
N VAL A 18 -6.85 7.10 -15.28
CA VAL A 18 -6.39 5.77 -14.91
C VAL A 18 -7.01 4.73 -15.83
N ARG A 19 -6.18 3.88 -16.41
CA ARG A 19 -6.55 2.78 -17.31
C ARG A 19 -6.16 1.46 -16.66
N PRO A 20 -7.12 0.61 -16.24
CA PRO A 20 -6.80 -0.69 -15.70
C PRO A 20 -6.34 -1.65 -16.80
N ASP A 21 -5.27 -2.42 -16.53
CA ASP A 21 -4.80 -3.43 -17.47
C ASP A 21 -5.68 -4.69 -17.48
N TRP A 22 -6.46 -4.86 -16.41
CA TRP A 22 -7.40 -5.95 -16.29
C TRP A 22 -8.81 -5.40 -16.39
N ASP A 23 -9.59 -6.00 -17.28
CA ASP A 23 -11.04 -5.78 -17.27
C ASP A 23 -11.71 -6.58 -16.15
N ALA A 24 -12.98 -6.25 -15.89
CA ALA A 24 -13.75 -6.91 -14.84
C ALA A 24 -13.86 -8.43 -15.05
N ARG A 25 -13.90 -8.89 -16.30
CA ARG A 25 -14.01 -10.33 -16.62
C ARG A 25 -12.72 -11.08 -16.30
N ARG A 26 -11.56 -10.48 -16.61
CA ARG A 26 -10.26 -11.04 -16.26
C ARG A 26 -10.06 -11.07 -14.76
N TYR A 27 -10.42 -9.99 -14.07
CA TYR A 27 -10.36 -9.96 -12.61
C TYR A 27 -11.24 -11.07 -12.00
N ALA A 28 -12.49 -11.22 -12.46
CA ALA A 28 -13.40 -12.25 -11.96
C ALA A 28 -12.80 -13.67 -12.09
N ARG A 29 -12.23 -14.02 -13.25
CA ARG A 29 -11.59 -15.32 -13.43
C ARG A 29 -10.39 -15.54 -12.50
N ALA A 30 -9.56 -14.51 -12.33
CA ALA A 30 -8.42 -14.57 -11.42
C ALA A 30 -8.87 -14.71 -9.95
N PHE A 31 -9.93 -13.99 -9.57
CA PHE A 31 -10.57 -14.08 -8.27
C PHE A 31 -11.12 -15.48 -8.01
N ASP A 32 -11.88 -16.06 -8.96
CA ASP A 32 -12.44 -17.40 -8.83
C ASP A 32 -11.34 -18.46 -8.65
N THR A 33 -10.20 -18.28 -9.32
CA THR A 33 -9.04 -19.16 -9.17
C THR A 33 -8.49 -19.09 -7.75
N VAL A 34 -8.20 -17.88 -7.25
CA VAL A 34 -7.69 -17.65 -5.89
C VAL A 34 -8.68 -18.17 -4.84
N HIS A 35 -9.96 -17.90 -5.02
CA HIS A 35 -11.02 -18.32 -4.12
C HIS A 35 -11.17 -19.85 -4.11
N GLY A 36 -11.03 -20.50 -5.26
CA GLY A 36 -11.00 -21.96 -5.39
C GLY A 36 -9.86 -22.59 -4.60
N LEU A 37 -8.65 -22.04 -4.70
CA LEU A 37 -7.48 -22.50 -3.94
C LEU A 37 -7.68 -22.35 -2.42
N ILE A 38 -8.30 -21.25 -1.98
CA ILE A 38 -8.67 -21.07 -0.56
C ILE A 38 -9.69 -22.12 -0.13
N GLY A 39 -10.74 -22.36 -0.94
CA GLY A 39 -11.77 -23.36 -0.63
C GLY A 39 -11.27 -24.80 -0.63
N ALA A 40 -10.24 -25.10 -1.43
CA ALA A 40 -9.56 -26.40 -1.45
C ALA A 40 -8.58 -26.59 -0.27
N GLY A 41 -8.23 -25.50 0.44
CA GLY A 41 -7.25 -25.51 1.52
C GLY A 41 -5.79 -25.43 1.04
N ASP A 42 -5.54 -25.12 -0.22
CA ASP A 42 -4.18 -25.00 -0.79
C ASP A 42 -3.44 -23.76 -0.26
N ILE A 43 -4.19 -22.68 0.00
CA ILE A 43 -3.68 -21.43 0.57
C ILE A 43 -4.68 -20.84 1.57
N TYR A 44 -4.19 -20.11 2.57
CA TYR A 44 -5.05 -19.38 3.51
C TYR A 44 -5.44 -17.98 3.01
N GLN A 45 -4.54 -17.32 2.27
CA GLN A 45 -4.75 -15.96 1.77
C GLN A 45 -3.90 -15.71 0.52
N ALA A 46 -4.40 -14.90 -0.40
CA ALA A 46 -3.61 -14.25 -1.44
C ALA A 46 -3.94 -12.76 -1.55
N ASN A 47 -2.96 -11.94 -1.91
CA ASN A 47 -3.17 -10.55 -2.28
C ASN A 47 -3.30 -10.42 -3.80
N LEU A 48 -4.53 -10.45 -4.32
CA LEU A 48 -4.79 -10.33 -5.75
C LEU A 48 -4.71 -8.86 -6.19
N THR A 49 -3.65 -8.49 -6.89
CA THR A 49 -3.43 -7.14 -7.41
C THR A 49 -3.22 -7.15 -8.92
N PHE A 50 -3.45 -6.01 -9.56
CA PHE A 50 -3.22 -5.83 -10.99
C PHE A 50 -2.77 -4.39 -11.29
N PRO A 51 -2.01 -4.18 -12.38
CA PRO A 51 -1.48 -2.86 -12.72
C PRO A 51 -2.56 -1.91 -13.25
N LEU A 52 -2.34 -0.63 -12.96
CA LEU A 52 -3.09 0.50 -13.50
C LEU A 52 -2.10 1.41 -14.23
N ASN A 53 -2.39 1.76 -15.48
CA ASN A 53 -1.58 2.65 -16.29
C ASN A 53 -2.23 4.02 -16.42
N LEU A 54 -1.42 5.07 -16.44
CA LEU A 54 -1.86 6.44 -16.66
C LEU A 54 -0.75 7.23 -17.32
N GLU A 55 -1.11 8.34 -17.96
CA GLU A 55 -0.13 9.34 -18.41
C GLU A 55 0.17 10.30 -17.26
N ALA A 56 1.43 10.68 -17.10
CA ALA A 56 1.85 11.64 -16.10
C ALA A 56 2.66 12.77 -16.75
N SER A 57 2.52 13.97 -16.22
CA SER A 57 3.30 15.14 -16.64
C SER A 57 3.88 15.84 -15.43
N GLY A 58 5.05 16.46 -15.59
CA GLY A 58 5.84 17.06 -14.52
C GLY A 58 7.08 16.23 -14.20
N THR A 59 7.94 16.75 -13.31
CA THR A 59 9.13 16.01 -12.84
C THR A 59 8.73 14.96 -11.80
N PRO A 60 9.52 13.90 -11.61
CA PRO A 60 9.31 12.92 -10.54
C PRO A 60 9.17 13.57 -9.15
N GLN A 61 9.99 14.59 -8.87
CA GLN A 61 9.97 15.34 -7.62
C GLN A 61 8.67 16.14 -7.44
N ALA A 62 8.18 16.80 -8.49
CA ALA A 62 6.92 17.53 -8.45
C ALA A 62 5.71 16.59 -8.26
N LEU A 63 5.71 15.45 -8.97
CA LEU A 63 4.70 14.40 -8.79
C LEU A 63 4.72 13.84 -7.37
N TYR A 64 5.90 13.53 -6.84
CA TYR A 64 6.05 12.99 -5.49
C TYR A 64 5.65 14.01 -4.41
N ALA A 65 5.98 15.30 -4.59
CA ALA A 65 5.55 16.37 -3.70
C ALA A 65 4.02 16.49 -3.68
N ALA A 66 3.36 16.46 -4.84
CA ALA A 66 1.90 16.49 -4.95
C ALA A 66 1.25 15.28 -4.27
N LEU A 67 1.76 14.06 -4.53
CA LEU A 67 1.27 12.83 -3.88
C LEU A 67 1.45 12.87 -2.36
N ARG A 68 2.59 13.40 -1.89
CA ARG A 68 2.88 13.51 -0.46
C ARG A 68 1.92 14.44 0.27
N ALA A 69 1.46 15.50 -0.39
CA ALA A 69 0.49 16.44 0.18
C ALA A 69 -0.91 15.80 0.36
N VAL A 70 -1.32 14.90 -0.54
CA VAL A 70 -2.65 14.28 -0.52
C VAL A 70 -2.70 13.03 0.35
N GLN A 71 -1.66 12.20 0.33
CA GLN A 71 -1.64 10.93 1.05
C GLN A 71 -0.37 10.80 1.88
N PRO A 72 -0.30 11.35 3.10
CA PRO A 72 0.87 11.19 3.97
C PRO A 72 1.08 9.71 4.35
N VAL A 73 2.31 9.21 4.21
CA VAL A 73 2.69 7.85 4.60
C VAL A 73 3.99 7.85 5.40
N ARG A 74 4.20 6.80 6.20
CA ARG A 74 5.37 6.69 7.08
C ARG A 74 6.65 6.28 6.34
N PHE A 75 6.54 5.48 5.28
CA PHE A 75 7.68 4.89 4.57
C PHE A 75 7.69 5.27 3.07
N GLY A 76 7.45 6.54 2.77
CA GLY A 76 7.52 7.05 1.39
C GLY A 76 8.96 7.16 0.88
N ALA A 77 9.18 6.87 -0.40
CA ALA A 77 10.47 7.02 -1.07
C ALA A 77 10.31 7.57 -2.49
N LEU A 78 11.24 8.43 -2.90
CA LEU A 78 11.48 8.76 -4.30
C LEU A 78 12.86 8.18 -4.67
N ILE A 79 12.90 7.36 -5.72
CA ILE A 79 14.13 6.73 -6.21
C ILE A 79 14.31 7.15 -7.66
N GLU A 80 15.41 7.85 -7.94
CA GLU A 80 15.82 8.26 -9.27
C GLU A 80 17.18 7.63 -9.55
N ALA A 81 17.30 6.93 -10.68
CA ALA A 81 18.54 6.30 -11.11
C ALA A 81 18.73 6.51 -12.61
N GLU A 82 19.98 6.75 -13.01
CA GLU A 82 20.30 7.02 -14.41
C GLU A 82 19.89 5.85 -15.32
N GLY A 83 19.20 6.17 -16.42
CA GLY A 83 18.71 5.18 -17.38
C GLY A 83 17.54 4.32 -16.89
N LEU A 84 17.01 4.56 -15.69
CA LEU A 84 15.88 3.82 -15.13
C LEU A 84 14.66 4.71 -14.91
N PRO A 85 13.43 4.14 -14.91
CA PRO A 85 12.24 4.86 -14.48
C PRO A 85 12.37 5.32 -13.02
N ALA A 86 11.84 6.50 -12.73
CA ALA A 86 11.71 6.96 -11.35
C ALA A 86 10.65 6.12 -10.61
N ILE A 87 10.92 5.78 -9.35
CA ILE A 87 9.99 5.07 -8.47
C ILE A 87 9.47 6.04 -7.41
N LEU A 88 8.16 6.24 -7.40
CA LEU A 88 7.45 7.04 -6.40
C LEU A 88 6.68 6.10 -5.48
N SER A 89 7.25 5.77 -4.32
CA SER A 89 6.64 4.86 -3.35
C SER A 89 5.87 5.62 -2.27
N ARG A 90 4.64 5.19 -2.00
CA ARG A 90 3.81 5.64 -0.88
C ARG A 90 3.55 4.47 0.09
N SER A 91 4.60 3.80 0.57
CA SER A 91 4.44 2.63 1.45
C SER A 91 3.85 3.00 2.83
N PRO A 92 2.72 2.39 3.24
CA PRO A 92 2.16 2.57 4.57
C PRO A 92 2.84 1.67 5.64
N GLU A 93 3.52 0.61 5.21
CA GLU A 93 3.93 -0.51 6.06
C GLU A 93 5.44 -0.76 6.00
N LEU A 94 6.02 -1.18 7.12
CA LEU A 94 7.43 -1.58 7.21
C LEU A 94 7.53 -3.08 7.00
N PHE A 95 8.24 -3.51 5.97
CA PHE A 95 8.53 -4.92 5.78
C PHE A 95 9.48 -5.44 6.86
N PHE A 96 10.70 -4.89 6.92
CA PHE A 96 11.57 -5.03 8.09
C PHE A 96 12.61 -3.91 8.13
N ARG A 97 13.27 -3.74 9.29
CA ARG A 97 14.50 -2.96 9.47
C ARG A 97 15.41 -3.65 10.46
N THR A 98 16.72 -3.47 10.29
CA THR A 98 17.73 -3.92 11.26
C THR A 98 18.39 -2.74 11.98
N ASP A 99 18.82 -2.93 13.23
CA ASP A 99 19.71 -2.00 13.95
C ASP A 99 21.17 -2.48 13.92
N ALA A 100 22.06 -1.74 14.61
CA ALA A 100 23.50 -2.05 14.64
C ALA A 100 23.81 -3.27 15.50
N GLU A 101 22.93 -3.57 16.45
CA GLU A 101 22.98 -4.69 17.39
C GLU A 101 22.45 -5.99 16.76
N GLY A 102 21.82 -5.91 15.59
CA GLY A 102 21.29 -7.04 14.83
C GLY A 102 19.82 -7.37 15.10
N THR A 103 19.09 -6.51 15.82
CA THR A 103 17.64 -6.64 16.03
C THR A 103 16.90 -6.44 14.72
N ILE A 104 15.90 -7.28 14.45
CA ILE A 104 15.00 -7.15 13.31
C ILE A 104 13.63 -6.66 13.80
N GLU A 105 13.13 -5.58 13.22
CA GLU A 105 11.79 -5.03 13.47
C GLU A 105 10.92 -5.15 12.22
N THR A 106 9.75 -5.79 12.35
CA THR A 106 8.66 -5.78 11.35
C THR A 106 7.42 -5.12 11.93
N ARG A 107 6.57 -4.52 11.09
CA ARG A 107 5.29 -3.92 11.53
C ARG A 107 4.17 -4.31 10.59
N PRO A 108 3.75 -5.59 10.59
CA PRO A 108 2.68 -6.03 9.74
C PRO A 108 1.38 -5.29 10.03
N MET A 109 0.58 -5.05 9.00
CA MET A 109 -0.79 -4.56 9.15
C MET A 109 -1.80 -5.38 8.36
N LYS A 110 -2.91 -5.70 9.01
CA LYS A 110 -4.05 -6.37 8.40
C LYS A 110 -5.33 -5.92 9.08
N GLY A 111 -6.37 -5.77 8.27
CA GLY A 111 -7.63 -5.12 8.64
C GLY A 111 -7.61 -3.64 8.24
N THR A 112 -8.70 -3.16 7.64
CA THR A 112 -8.79 -1.79 7.12
C THR A 112 -10.22 -1.27 7.26
N GLN A 113 -10.36 -0.03 7.73
CA GLN A 113 -11.62 0.70 7.77
C GLN A 113 -11.41 2.10 7.17
N PRO A 114 -12.36 2.62 6.37
CA PRO A 114 -12.30 3.99 5.88
C PRO A 114 -12.46 4.98 7.04
N ARG A 115 -11.68 6.05 7.00
CA ARG A 115 -11.82 7.19 7.92
C ARG A 115 -13.21 7.84 7.76
N SER A 116 -13.67 8.50 8.82
CA SER A 116 -14.88 9.33 8.80
C SER A 116 -14.55 10.74 9.31
N ASP A 117 -15.16 11.76 8.69
CA ASP A 117 -15.08 13.14 9.18
C ASP A 117 -15.93 13.35 10.43
N ASP A 118 -16.92 12.49 10.67
CA ASP A 118 -17.64 12.40 11.94
C ASP A 118 -16.80 11.60 12.96
N PRO A 119 -16.35 12.23 14.07
CA PRO A 119 -15.54 11.57 15.09
C PRO A 119 -16.21 10.38 15.78
N ALA A 120 -17.55 10.40 15.92
CA ALA A 120 -18.28 9.31 16.56
C ALA A 120 -18.30 8.07 15.66
N GLU A 121 -18.58 8.27 14.38
CA GLU A 121 -18.53 7.21 13.37
C GLU A 121 -17.11 6.68 13.17
N ASP A 122 -16.10 7.55 13.16
CA ASP A 122 -14.69 7.15 13.08
C ASP A 122 -14.28 6.27 14.29
N ALA A 123 -14.68 6.68 15.50
CA ALA A 123 -14.45 5.91 16.71
C ALA A 123 -15.17 4.55 16.67
N ARG A 124 -16.41 4.50 16.15
CA ARG A 124 -17.17 3.26 15.97
C ARG A 124 -16.49 2.31 14.99
N ARG A 125 -16.03 2.80 13.84
CA ARG A 125 -15.30 1.99 12.84
C ARG A 125 -13.99 1.46 13.41
N ARG A 126 -13.26 2.27 14.17
CA ARG A 126 -12.04 1.84 14.88
C ARG A 126 -12.34 0.74 15.88
N TYR A 127 -13.38 0.90 16.70
CA TYR A 127 -13.77 -0.11 17.69
C TYR A 127 -14.21 -1.42 17.02
N PHE A 128 -14.96 -1.33 15.92
CA PHE A 128 -15.32 -2.49 15.12
C PHE A 128 -14.08 -3.22 14.63
N LEU A 129 -13.12 -2.51 14.01
CA LEU A 129 -11.89 -3.14 13.51
C LEU A 129 -11.08 -3.84 14.61
N GLN A 130 -11.10 -3.29 15.83
CA GLN A 130 -10.43 -3.87 16.99
C GLN A 130 -11.14 -5.10 17.57
N SER A 131 -12.47 -5.15 17.49
CA SER A 131 -13.29 -6.20 18.11
C SER A 131 -13.72 -7.32 17.16
N ASP A 132 -13.66 -7.09 15.84
CA ASP A 132 -14.05 -8.06 14.82
C ASP A 132 -13.10 -9.27 14.80
N GLU A 133 -13.68 -10.45 15.01
CA GLU A 133 -12.94 -11.72 15.14
C GLU A 133 -12.18 -12.08 13.86
N LYS A 134 -12.78 -11.84 12.68
CA LYS A 134 -12.14 -12.09 11.39
C LYS A 134 -10.90 -11.22 11.20
N ASN A 135 -11.01 -9.92 11.42
CA ASN A 135 -9.88 -9.00 11.28
C ASN A 135 -8.74 -9.34 12.24
N ARG A 136 -9.08 -9.73 13.48
CA ARG A 136 -8.08 -10.18 14.46
C ARG A 136 -7.40 -11.48 14.05
N ALA A 137 -8.15 -12.46 13.54
CA ALA A 137 -7.60 -13.72 13.05
C ALA A 137 -6.66 -13.51 11.86
N GLU A 138 -7.06 -12.68 10.89
CA GLU A 138 -6.21 -12.33 9.74
C GLU A 138 -4.95 -11.57 10.18
N ASN A 139 -5.04 -10.68 11.17
CA ASN A 139 -3.89 -9.96 11.71
C ASN A 139 -2.91 -10.89 12.43
N LEU A 140 -3.42 -11.79 13.29
CA LEU A 140 -2.61 -12.77 13.99
C LEU A 140 -1.86 -13.68 13.00
N MET A 141 -2.55 -14.16 11.96
CA MET A 141 -1.95 -15.00 10.92
C MET A 141 -0.76 -14.32 10.21
N ILE A 142 -0.83 -13.01 9.95
CA ILE A 142 0.29 -12.28 9.32
C ILE A 142 1.44 -12.05 10.29
N VAL A 143 1.14 -11.83 11.57
CA VAL A 143 2.17 -11.74 12.62
C VAL A 143 2.89 -13.07 12.80
N ASP A 144 2.19 -14.21 12.74
CA ASP A 144 2.81 -15.53 12.85
C ASP A 144 3.67 -15.90 11.63
N LEU A 145 3.41 -15.28 10.47
CA LEU A 145 4.14 -15.54 9.22
C LEU A 145 5.50 -14.81 9.14
N LEU A 146 5.61 -13.63 9.75
CA LEU A 146 6.74 -12.69 9.60
C LEU A 146 7.64 -12.66 10.82
#